data_AF-A0A946UPS7-F1
#
_entry.id   AF-A0A946UPS7-F1
#
_cell.length_a   1.000
_cell.length_b   1.000
_cell.length_c   1.000
_cell.angle_alpha   90.00
_cell.angle_beta   90.00
_cell.angle_gamma   90.00
#
_symmetry.space_group_name_H-M   'P 1'
#
loop_
_entity.id
_entity.type
_entity.pdbx_description
1 polymer ?
#
loop_
_entity_poly.entity_id
_entity_poly.type
_entity_poly.pdbx_seq_one_letter_code
_entity_poly.pdbx_strand_id
1 'polypeptide(L)'
;MRTMQAADARRQLYYEILSGASGLALAVFMWGHMVLVGSILTGRRGFDWMATMLEEYYIAQPTVIVILLLFVVHAALASRKIPSQLAERK
;
A
#
# COMPACT_ATOMS: atom_id res chain seq x y z
N MET A 1 -6.78 21.58 29.48
CA MET A 1 -7.08 22.06 28.11
C MET A 1 -5.88 21.99 27.17
N ARG A 2 -4.73 22.63 27.45
CA ARG A 2 -3.52 22.55 26.57
C ARG A 2 -2.99 21.13 26.31
N THR A 3 -3.07 20.24 27.29
CA THR A 3 -2.62 18.84 27.16
C THR A 3 -3.50 18.00 26.22
N MET A 4 -4.80 18.29 26.17
CA MET A 4 -5.73 17.63 25.23
C MET A 4 -5.45 18.05 23.79
N GLN A 5 -5.22 19.35 23.53
CA GLN A 5 -4.84 19.84 22.20
C GLN A 5 -3.53 19.24 21.68
N ALA A 6 -2.53 19.08 22.56
CA ALA A 6 -1.26 18.45 22.18
C ALA A 6 -1.42 16.96 21.83
N ALA A 7 -2.30 16.23 22.55
CA ALA A 7 -2.59 14.83 22.28
C ALA A 7 -3.33 14.66 20.93
N ASP A 8 -4.29 15.52 20.63
CA ASP A 8 -5.05 15.50 19.38
C ASP A 8 -4.16 15.83 18.17
N ALA A 9 -3.31 16.86 18.29
CA ALA A 9 -2.36 17.22 17.24
C ALA A 9 -1.37 16.07 16.94
N ARG A 10 -0.88 15.38 17.98
CA ARG A 10 0.01 14.22 17.83
C ARG A 10 -0.70 13.07 17.12
N ARG A 11 -1.97 12.81 17.45
CA ARG A 11 -2.79 11.77 16.82
C ARG A 11 -3.05 12.07 15.35
N GLN A 12 -3.36 13.33 15.01
CA GLN A 12 -3.51 13.79 13.63
C GLN A 12 -2.21 13.53 12.83
N LEU A 13 -1.06 13.90 13.39
CA LEU A 13 0.24 13.69 12.77
C LEU A 13 0.50 12.20 12.49
N TYR A 14 0.22 11.32 13.45
CA TYR A 14 0.38 9.88 13.24
C TYR A 14 -0.49 9.36 12.09
N TYR A 15 -1.71 9.85 11.97
CA TYR A 15 -2.61 9.47 10.90
C TYR A 15 -2.13 9.91 9.52
N GLU A 16 -1.53 11.09 9.43
CA GLU A 16 -0.93 11.60 8.19
C GLU A 16 0.31 10.79 7.80
N ILE A 17 1.21 10.54 8.75
CA ILE A 17 2.42 9.73 8.51
C ILE A 17 2.05 8.31 8.10
N LEU A 18 1.12 7.66 8.79
CA LEU A 18 0.75 6.28 8.50
C LEU A 18 0.03 6.16 7.15
N SER A 19 -0.83 7.12 6.81
CA SER A 19 -1.50 7.17 5.50
C SER A 19 -0.50 7.39 4.37
N GLY A 20 0.46 8.30 4.54
CA GLY A 20 1.50 8.58 3.55
C GLY A 20 2.47 7.41 3.37
N ALA A 21 2.95 6.83 4.48
CA ALA A 21 3.87 5.70 4.47
C ALA A 21 3.25 4.45 3.84
N SER A 22 2.00 4.12 4.20
CA SER A 22 1.28 3.00 3.58
C SER A 22 1.05 3.21 2.08
N GLY A 23 0.75 4.45 1.66
CA GLY A 23 0.61 4.79 0.24
C GLY A 23 1.91 4.65 -0.54
N LEU A 24 3.02 5.15 0.03
CA LEU A 24 4.35 5.00 -0.56
C LEU A 24 4.76 3.53 -0.69
N ALA A 25 4.52 2.72 0.35
CA ALA A 25 4.80 1.29 0.33
C ALA A 25 4.01 0.57 -0.78
N LEU A 26 2.72 0.88 -0.94
CA LEU A 26 1.90 0.34 -2.02
C LEU A 26 2.36 0.80 -3.41
N ALA A 27 2.78 2.06 -3.56
CA ALA A 27 3.32 2.57 -4.83
C ALA A 27 4.61 1.84 -5.25
N VAL A 28 5.53 1.63 -4.30
CA VAL A 28 6.75 0.84 -4.53
C VAL A 28 6.41 -0.61 -4.88
N PHE A 29 5.43 -1.21 -4.18
CA PHE A 29 4.94 -2.54 -4.52
C PHE A 29 4.39 -2.60 -5.95
N MET A 30 3.58 -1.62 -6.36
CA MET A 30 3.03 -1.59 -7.72
C MET A 30 4.12 -1.51 -8.78
N TRP A 31 5.20 -0.75 -8.53
CA TRP A 31 6.34 -0.74 -9.45
C TRP A 31 7.03 -2.12 -9.51
N GLY A 32 7.31 -2.74 -8.36
CA GLY A 32 7.85 -4.10 -8.31
C GLY A 32 6.94 -5.10 -9.02
N HIS A 33 5.63 -5.02 -8.80
CA HIS A 33 4.63 -5.84 -9.48
C HIS A 33 4.68 -5.69 -11.00
N MET A 34 4.80 -4.47 -11.52
CA MET A 34 4.97 -4.24 -12.97
C MET A 34 6.28 -4.79 -13.51
N VAL A 35 7.37 -4.79 -12.74
CA VAL A 35 8.64 -5.42 -13.14
C VAL A 35 8.50 -6.95 -13.19
N LEU A 36 7.87 -7.55 -12.18
CA LEU A 36 7.65 -8.99 -12.10
C LEU A 36 6.75 -9.47 -13.25
N VAL A 37 5.57 -8.86 -13.42
CA VAL A 37 4.63 -9.23 -14.48
C VAL A 37 5.18 -8.83 -15.86
N GLY A 38 5.84 -7.68 -15.96
CA GLY A 38 6.44 -7.18 -17.18
C GLY A 38 7.68 -7.97 -17.64
N SER A 39 8.25 -8.83 -16.80
CA SER A 39 9.35 -9.72 -17.20
C SER A 39 9.00 -10.61 -18.40
N ILE A 40 7.70 -10.82 -18.69
CA ILE A 40 7.24 -11.51 -19.89
C ILE A 40 7.71 -10.86 -21.20
N LEU A 41 7.94 -9.54 -21.22
CA LEU A 41 8.49 -8.83 -22.38
C LEU A 41 9.93 -9.29 -22.72
N THR A 42 10.66 -9.85 -21.73
CA THR A 42 12.00 -10.43 -21.94
C THR A 42 11.95 -11.86 -22.51
N GLY A 43 10.74 -12.41 -22.71
CA GLY A 43 10.49 -13.75 -23.20
C GLY A 43 10.02 -14.71 -22.10
N ARG A 44 9.43 -15.84 -22.52
CA ARG A 44 8.85 -16.86 -21.61
C ARG A 44 9.85 -17.33 -20.55
N ARG A 45 11.10 -17.59 -20.94
CA ARG A 45 12.15 -18.05 -20.01
C ARG A 45 12.41 -17.07 -18.87
N GLY A 46 12.35 -15.76 -19.13
CA GLY A 46 12.58 -14.74 -18.12
C GLY A 46 11.45 -14.69 -17.09
N PHE A 47 10.21 -14.76 -17.58
CA PHE A 47 9.02 -14.82 -16.72
C PHE A 47 8.99 -16.09 -15.86
N ASP A 48 9.21 -17.26 -16.48
CA ASP A 48 9.20 -18.54 -15.76
C ASP A 48 10.31 -18.59 -14.70
N TRP A 49 11.49 -18.04 -15.00
CA TRP A 49 12.57 -17.93 -14.03
C TRP A 49 12.19 -17.05 -12.83
N MET A 50 11.62 -15.87 -13.09
CA MET A 50 11.19 -14.96 -12.02
C MET A 50 10.08 -15.57 -11.15
N ALA A 51 9.07 -16.20 -11.79
CA ALA A 51 7.98 -16.87 -11.10
C ALA A 51 8.47 -18.04 -10.24
N THR A 52 9.37 -18.87 -10.78
CA THR A 52 9.96 -20.00 -10.06
C THR A 52 10.76 -19.54 -8.85
N MET A 53 11.56 -18.47 -8.99
CA MET A 53 12.29 -17.89 -7.84
C MET A 53 11.33 -17.45 -6.73
N LEU A 54 10.24 -16.76 -7.06
CA LEU A 54 9.26 -16.33 -6.05
C LEU A 54 8.55 -17.50 -5.34
N GLU A 55 8.35 -18.61 -6.05
CA GLU A 55 7.73 -19.83 -5.52
C GLU A 55 8.70 -20.64 -4.65
N GLU A 56 9.94 -20.85 -5.10
CA GLU A 56 10.98 -21.59 -4.36
C GLU A 56 11.30 -20.95 -3.01
N TYR A 57 11.32 -19.62 -2.94
CA TYR A 57 11.53 -18.88 -1.70
C TYR A 57 10.25 -18.63 -0.90
N TYR A 58 9.10 -19.17 -1.33
CA TYR A 58 7.79 -18.93 -0.70
C TYR A 58 7.49 -17.44 -0.46
N ILE A 59 7.92 -16.57 -1.39
CA ILE A 59 7.71 -15.12 -1.27
C ILE A 59 6.28 -14.77 -1.71
N ALA A 60 5.77 -15.42 -2.76
CA ALA A 60 4.49 -15.08 -3.37
C ALA A 60 3.31 -15.17 -2.38
N GLN A 61 3.18 -16.28 -1.64
CA GLN A 61 2.03 -16.53 -0.77
C GLN A 61 1.91 -15.52 0.39
N PRO A 62 2.95 -15.27 1.21
CA PRO A 62 2.86 -14.28 2.28
C PRO A 62 2.75 -12.86 1.75
N THR A 63 3.41 -12.53 0.64
CA THR A 63 3.33 -11.19 0.05
C THR A 63 1.89 -10.82 -0.32
N VAL A 64 1.08 -11.74 -0.85
CA VAL A 64 -0.33 -11.48 -1.16
C VAL A 64 -1.11 -11.07 0.09
N ILE A 65 -0.98 -11.81 1.19
CA ILE A 65 -1.70 -11.52 2.44
C ILE A 65 -1.25 -10.17 3.01
N VAL A 66 0.06 -9.92 3.06
CA VAL A 66 0.64 -8.69 3.61
C VAL A 66 0.18 -7.46 2.81
N ILE A 67 0.26 -7.53 1.47
CA ILE A 67 -0.13 -6.42 0.60
C ILE A 67 -1.63 -6.18 0.64
N LEU A 68 -2.45 -7.22 0.71
CA LEU A 68 -3.90 -7.07 0.86
C LEU A 68 -4.26 -6.34 2.16
N LEU A 69 -3.65 -6.75 3.28
CA LEU A 69 -3.86 -6.09 4.57
C LEU A 69 -3.38 -4.64 4.54
N LEU A 70 -2.21 -4.39 3.95
CA LEU A 70 -1.67 -3.04 3.78
C LEU A 70 -2.60 -2.16 2.93
N PHE A 71 -3.17 -2.71 1.85
CA PHE A 71 -4.13 -2.03 1.01
C PHE A 71 -5.40 -1.66 1.79
N VAL A 72 -5.98 -2.58 2.56
CA VAL A 72 -7.16 -2.32 3.38
C VAL A 72 -6.88 -1.24 4.43
N VAL A 73 -5.74 -1.32 5.12
CA VAL A 73 -5.31 -0.31 6.10
C VAL A 73 -5.13 1.05 5.43
N HIS A 74 -4.46 1.10 4.28
CA HIS A 74 -4.26 2.33 3.53
C HIS A 74 -5.60 2.94 3.10
N ALA A 75 -6.49 2.14 2.53
CA ALA A 75 -7.82 2.57 2.10
C ALA A 75 -8.64 3.16 3.26
N ALA A 76 -8.61 2.52 4.44
CA ALA A 76 -9.28 3.02 5.64
C ALA A 76 -8.68 4.34 6.15
N LEU A 77 -7.36 4.53 6.06
CA LEU A 77 -6.70 5.76 6.48
C LEU A 77 -6.92 6.90 5.48
N ALA A 78 -6.89 6.59 4.19
CA ALA A 78 -7.05 7.53 3.09
C ALA A 78 -8.51 7.98 2.92
N SER A 79 -9.49 7.09 3.15
CA SER A 79 -10.92 7.40 3.01
C SER A 79 -11.40 8.54 3.93
N ARG A 80 -10.71 8.77 5.05
CA ARG A 80 -10.98 9.92 5.95
C ARG A 80 -10.79 11.27 5.28
N LYS A 81 -10.05 11.33 4.16
CA LYS A 81 -9.83 12.54 3.36
C LYS A 81 -10.89 12.73 2.27
N ILE A 82 -11.75 11.75 2.04
CA ILE A 82 -12.78 11.79 0.99
C ILE A 82 -14.05 12.41 1.59
N PRO A 83 -14.66 13.43 0.95
CA PRO A 83 -15.91 14.02 1.41
C PRO A 83 -17.04 12.98 1.34
N SER A 84 -17.65 12.72 2.49
CA SER A 84 -18.68 11.69 2.63
C SER A 84 -20.07 12.19 2.23
N GLN A 85 -20.30 13.50 2.27
CA GLN A 85 -21.59 14.11 1.93
C GLN A 85 -21.58 14.74 0.54
N LEU A 86 -22.70 14.65 -0.18
CA LEU A 86 -22.88 15.30 -1.49
C LEU A 86 -22.76 16.83 -1.39
N ALA A 87 -23.15 17.43 -0.25
CA ALA A 87 -23.05 18.86 -0.01
C ALA A 87 -21.59 19.37 0.08
N GLU A 88 -20.64 18.49 0.42
CA GLU A 88 -19.20 18.79 0.52
C GLU A 88 -18.48 18.68 -0.83
N ARG A 89 -19.15 18.15 -1.87
CA ARG A 89 -18.62 17.90 -3.22
C ARG A 89 -19.11 19.02 -4.17
N LYS A 90 -18.65 20.25 -3.97
CA LYS A 90 -18.85 21.34 -4.94
C LYS A 90 -17.71 21.41 -5.95
#